data_AF-A0A7Y2TX86-F1
#
_entry.id   AF-A0A7Y2TX86-F1
#
_cell.length_a   1.000
_cell.length_b   1.000
_cell.length_c   1.000
_cell.angle_alpha   90.00
_cell.angle_beta   90.00
_cell.angle_gamma   90.00
#
_symmetry.space_group_name_H-M   'P 1'
#
loop_
_entity.id
_entity.type
_entity.pdbx_description
1 polymer ?
#
loop_
_entity_poly.entity_id
_entity_poly.type
_entity_poly.pdbx_seq_one_letter_code
_entity_poly.pdbx_strand_id
1 'polypeptide(L)'
;MPFASPDTRFPITLPDGSRHRGTVFLKPVLNHPRFEVGDYSYYSDNAPLDDPSEYAARIAPYLYDFSPEKLVIGKFCQIASGVQFITSSANHRYDGISTFPFAIFDGMGEGRPSMPTEFRDTIIG
;
A
#
# COMPACT_ATOMS: atom_id res chain seq x y z
N MET A 1 8.19 12.37 28.14
CA MET A 1 7.34 11.38 27.45
C MET A 1 8.26 10.39 26.76
N PRO A 2 8.12 9.06 26.96
CA PRO A 2 8.89 8.09 26.21
C PRO A 2 8.53 8.18 24.72
N PHE A 3 9.48 7.81 23.86
CA PHE A 3 9.24 7.68 22.43
C PHE A 3 8.13 6.64 22.17
N ALA A 4 7.30 6.87 21.15
CA ALA A 4 6.17 5.99 20.86
C ALA A 4 6.65 4.59 20.43
N SER A 5 5.96 3.54 20.90
CA SER A 5 6.16 2.17 20.40
C SER A 5 5.86 2.10 18.89
N PRO A 6 6.57 1.27 18.10
CA PRO A 6 6.30 1.12 16.66
C PRO A 6 4.90 0.59 16.36
N ASP A 7 4.23 -0.04 17.32
CA ASP A 7 2.85 -0.52 17.18
C ASP A 7 1.81 0.56 17.51
N THR A 8 2.24 1.80 17.75
CA THR A 8 1.36 2.92 18.08
C THR A 8 0.79 3.57 16.81
N ARG A 9 -0.53 3.53 16.60
CA ARG A 9 -1.18 4.10 15.40
C ARG A 9 -0.80 5.55 15.14
N PHE A 10 -1.10 6.48 16.06
CA PHE A 10 -0.83 7.91 15.89
C PHE A 10 0.36 8.31 16.75
N PRO A 11 1.62 8.34 16.31
CA PRO A 11 2.78 8.40 17.20
C PRO A 11 3.03 9.76 17.87
N ILE A 12 2.45 10.84 17.34
CA ILE A 12 2.70 12.22 17.81
C ILE A 12 1.67 12.63 18.88
N THR A 13 2.15 13.07 20.05
CA THR A 13 1.35 13.72 21.09
C THR A 13 1.50 15.24 21.00
N LEU A 14 0.39 15.97 20.98
CA LEU A 14 0.35 17.44 20.98
C LEU A 14 0.54 18.02 22.39
N PRO A 15 0.82 19.33 22.55
CA PRO A 15 1.04 19.95 23.86
C PRO A 15 -0.12 19.81 24.85
N ASP A 16 -1.34 19.68 24.35
CA ASP A 16 -2.55 19.45 25.15
C ASP A 16 -2.78 17.98 25.55
N GLY A 17 -1.86 17.08 25.15
CA GLY A 17 -1.94 15.64 25.41
C GLY A 17 -2.75 14.85 24.37
N SER A 18 -3.41 15.51 23.42
CA SER A 18 -4.13 14.83 22.33
C SER A 18 -3.17 14.21 21.31
N ARG A 19 -3.67 13.28 20.47
CA ARG A 19 -2.85 12.64 19.41
C ARG A 19 -3.04 13.37 18.08
N HIS A 20 -1.93 13.67 17.40
CA HIS A 20 -2.00 14.26 16.07
C HIS A 20 -2.43 13.20 15.05
N ARG A 21 -3.61 13.39 14.48
CA ARG A 21 -4.23 12.45 13.55
C ARG A 21 -3.61 12.42 12.15
N GLY A 22 -2.92 13.48 11.74
CA GLY A 22 -2.32 13.62 10.41
C GLY A 22 -1.08 12.75 10.19
N THR A 23 -0.63 11.98 11.17
CA THR A 23 0.50 11.07 11.02
C THR A 23 0.20 9.73 11.66
N VAL A 24 0.46 8.66 10.91
CA VAL A 24 0.33 7.29 11.40
C VAL A 24 1.61 6.51 11.20
N PHE A 25 1.98 5.64 12.15
CA PHE A 25 2.91 4.55 11.83
C PHE A 25 2.19 3.56 10.91
N LEU A 26 2.91 3.10 9.89
CA LEU A 26 2.36 2.26 8.83
C LEU A 26 2.13 0.81 9.29
N LYS A 27 3.07 0.26 10.07
CA LYS A 27 3.00 -1.11 10.61
C LYS A 27 1.65 -1.43 11.30
N PRO A 28 1.11 -0.61 12.23
CA PRO A 28 -0.15 -0.91 12.89
C PRO A 28 -1.42 -0.61 12.06
N VAL A 29 -1.32 0.10 10.93
CA VAL A 29 -2.50 0.46 10.10
C VAL A 29 -2.59 -0.35 8.81
N LEU A 30 -1.48 -0.89 8.31
CA LEU A 30 -1.45 -1.71 7.10
C LEU A 30 -1.69 -3.18 7.43
N ASN A 31 -2.97 -3.54 7.57
CA ASN A 31 -3.42 -4.93 7.67
C ASN A 31 -3.81 -5.47 6.28
N HIS A 32 -2.81 -5.77 5.44
CA HIS A 32 -3.01 -6.28 4.09
C HIS A 32 -1.98 -7.39 3.80
N PRO A 33 -2.37 -8.56 3.27
CA PRO A 33 -1.49 -9.74 3.13
C PRO A 33 -0.31 -9.54 2.16
N ARG A 34 -0.38 -8.50 1.32
CA ARG A 34 0.66 -8.13 0.36
C ARG A 34 1.56 -6.98 0.79
N PHE A 35 1.36 -6.42 1.98
CA PHE A 35 2.25 -5.41 2.55
C PHE A 35 3.19 -6.05 3.57
N GLU A 36 4.47 -5.69 3.52
CA GLU A 36 5.42 -5.90 4.60
C GLU A 36 6.01 -4.56 5.00
N VAL A 37 5.96 -4.21 6.29
CA VAL A 37 6.32 -2.88 6.76
C VAL A 37 7.21 -2.94 7.99
N GLY A 38 8.35 -2.29 7.90
CA GLY A 38 9.29 -2.14 9.00
C GLY A 38 8.83 -1.16 10.08
N ASP A 39 9.36 -1.34 11.28
CA ASP A 39 9.10 -0.45 12.42
C ASP A 39 9.40 1.02 12.10
N TYR A 40 8.60 1.91 12.69
CA TYR A 40 8.76 3.38 12.65
C TYR A 40 8.62 4.04 11.27
N SER A 41 8.34 3.27 10.22
CA SER A 41 7.92 3.83 8.95
C SER A 41 6.53 4.45 9.09
N TYR A 42 6.35 5.67 8.58
CA TYR A 42 5.13 6.44 8.78
C TYR A 42 4.59 7.04 7.49
N TYR A 43 3.31 7.37 7.53
CA TYR A 43 2.63 8.16 6.52
C TYR A 43 2.05 9.42 7.15
N SER A 44 2.35 10.58 6.56
CA SER A 44 1.85 11.88 6.99
C SER A 44 0.85 12.41 5.96
N ASP A 45 -0.41 12.56 6.36
CA ASP A 45 -1.55 12.83 5.49
C ASP A 45 -2.27 14.12 5.90
N ASN A 46 -2.67 14.89 4.90
CA ASN A 46 -3.45 16.11 5.07
C ASN A 46 -4.96 15.81 5.20
N ALA A 47 -5.39 14.60 4.84
CA ALA A 47 -6.77 14.12 4.91
C ALA A 47 -6.86 12.78 5.68
N PRO A 48 -6.60 12.77 7.00
CA PRO A 48 -6.44 11.55 7.79
C PRO A 48 -7.68 10.65 7.79
N LEU A 49 -7.47 9.36 7.63
CA LEU A 49 -8.52 8.33 7.56
C LEU A 49 -9.03 7.93 8.95
N ASP A 50 -10.36 7.75 9.06
CA ASP A 50 -10.98 7.23 10.28
C ASP A 50 -10.76 5.71 10.38
N ASP A 51 -11.03 4.97 9.29
CA ASP A 51 -10.79 3.53 9.20
C ASP A 51 -9.34 3.22 8.78
N PRO A 52 -8.55 2.52 9.62
CA PRO A 52 -7.22 2.03 9.23
C PRO A 52 -7.20 1.17 7.96
N SER A 53 -8.27 0.42 7.67
CA SER A 53 -8.32 -0.51 6.55
C SER A 53 -8.14 0.19 5.19
N GLU A 54 -8.48 1.47 5.12
CA GLU A 54 -8.40 2.28 3.91
C GLU A 54 -6.97 2.72 3.55
N TYR A 55 -6.00 2.64 4.48
CA TYR A 55 -4.62 3.07 4.20
C TYR A 55 -3.96 2.22 3.10
N ALA A 56 -4.22 0.91 3.05
CA ALA A 56 -3.62 0.03 2.06
C ALA A 56 -4.04 0.45 0.64
N ALA A 57 -5.35 0.61 0.42
CA ALA A 57 -5.90 1.06 -0.87
C ALA A 57 -5.47 2.49 -1.23
N ARG A 58 -5.29 3.37 -0.25
CA ARG A 58 -4.79 4.73 -0.48
C ARG A 58 -3.34 4.73 -0.98
N ILE A 59 -2.49 3.93 -0.34
CA ILE A 59 -1.04 3.89 -0.57
C ILE A 59 -0.68 3.03 -1.79
N ALA A 60 -1.38 1.94 -2.06
CA ALA A 60 -1.17 1.06 -3.21
C ALA A 60 -2.51 0.62 -3.83
N PRO A 61 -3.14 1.46 -4.66
CA PRO A 61 -4.52 1.25 -5.12
C PRO A 61 -4.74 0.03 -6.04
N TYR A 62 -3.66 -0.54 -6.57
CA TYR A 62 -3.69 -1.71 -7.46
C TYR A 62 -3.08 -2.97 -6.84
N LEU A 63 -2.74 -2.92 -5.55
CA LEU A 63 -2.27 -4.09 -4.82
C LEU A 63 -3.45 -4.71 -4.08
N TYR A 64 -3.96 -5.83 -4.59
CA TYR A 64 -5.10 -6.54 -4.05
C TYR A 64 -4.65 -7.72 -3.18
N ASP A 65 -5.54 -8.28 -2.36
CA ASP A 65 -5.23 -9.46 -1.52
C ASP A 65 -4.71 -10.65 -2.33
N PHE A 66 -5.25 -10.83 -3.54
CA PHE A 66 -4.88 -11.90 -4.46
C PHE A 66 -3.65 -11.57 -5.32
N SER A 67 -3.13 -10.34 -5.26
CA SER A 67 -1.97 -9.94 -6.06
C SER A 67 -0.78 -10.86 -5.80
N PRO A 68 -0.05 -11.29 -6.83
CA PRO A 68 1.06 -12.22 -6.68
C PRO A 68 2.29 -11.56 -6.04
N GLU A 69 2.50 -10.26 -6.25
CA GLU A 69 3.62 -9.50 -5.67
C GLU A 69 3.35 -8.98 -4.25
N LYS A 70 4.42 -8.54 -3.60
CA LYS A 70 4.40 -7.77 -2.36
C LYS A 70 4.88 -6.33 -2.55
N LEU A 71 4.42 -5.46 -1.67
CA LEU A 71 5.00 -4.14 -1.42
C LEU A 71 5.71 -4.18 -0.06
N VAL A 72 7.04 -4.07 -0.09
CA VAL A 72 7.90 -4.09 1.09
C VAL A 72 8.40 -2.68 1.37
N ILE A 73 8.10 -2.17 2.56
CA ILE A 73 8.55 -0.88 3.07
C ILE A 73 9.49 -1.16 4.25
N GLY A 74 10.73 -0.67 4.18
CA GLY A 74 11.76 -0.82 5.21
C GLY A 74 11.42 -0.13 6.53
N LYS A 75 12.40 0.01 7.42
CA LYS A 75 12.26 0.74 8.70
C LYS A 75 12.57 2.23 8.51
N PHE A 76 11.97 3.08 9.34
CA PHE A 76 12.25 4.53 9.40
C PHE A 76 11.99 5.32 8.08
N CYS A 77 11.16 4.78 7.19
CA CYS A 77 10.73 5.47 5.97
C CYS A 77 9.75 6.60 6.27
N GLN A 78 9.82 7.67 5.48
CA GLN A 78 8.99 8.87 5.60
C GLN A 78 8.14 9.01 4.34
N ILE A 79 6.85 8.67 4.42
CA ILE A 79 5.95 8.73 3.26
C ILE A 79 5.00 9.92 3.43
N ALA A 80 4.99 10.82 2.45
CA ALA A 80 4.19 12.04 2.49
C ALA A 80 2.81 11.86 1.83
N SER A 81 1.90 12.76 2.18
CA SER A 81 0.53 12.82 1.67
C SER A 81 0.48 12.72 0.15
N GLY A 82 -0.35 11.81 -0.37
CA GLY A 82 -0.57 11.62 -1.80
C GLY A 82 0.45 10.74 -2.51
N VAL A 83 1.47 10.23 -1.83
CA VAL A 83 2.33 9.19 -2.40
C VAL A 83 1.51 7.93 -2.64
N GLN A 84 1.64 7.38 -3.85
CA GLN A 84 1.08 6.10 -4.23
C GLN A 84 2.15 5.21 -4.84
N PHE A 85 2.11 3.93 -4.50
CA PHE A 85 2.95 2.90 -5.10
C PHE A 85 2.13 2.12 -6.12
N ILE A 86 2.56 2.20 -7.37
CA ILE A 86 1.97 1.43 -8.47
C ILE A 86 2.82 0.16 -8.62
N THR A 87 2.23 -0.98 -8.28
CA THR A 87 2.92 -2.28 -8.25
C THR A 87 2.65 -3.09 -9.53
N SER A 88 3.25 -4.29 -9.61
CA SER A 88 3.18 -5.15 -10.80
C SER A 88 1.76 -5.55 -11.21
N SER A 89 0.82 -5.62 -10.26
CA SER A 89 -0.60 -5.90 -10.52
C SER A 89 -1.33 -4.83 -11.33
N ALA A 90 -0.75 -3.63 -11.48
CA ALA A 90 -1.28 -2.60 -12.37
C ALA A 90 -0.90 -2.83 -13.85
N ASN A 91 0.02 -3.76 -14.14
CA ASN A 91 0.48 -4.01 -15.50
C ASN A 91 -0.56 -4.79 -16.30
N HIS A 92 -0.79 -4.36 -17.54
CA HIS A 92 -1.48 -5.18 -18.53
C HIS A 92 -0.49 -6.12 -19.22
N ARG A 93 -1.01 -7.21 -19.76
CA ARG A 93 -0.25 -8.08 -20.65
C ARG A 93 0.36 -7.29 -21.82
N TYR A 94 1.63 -7.56 -22.17
CA TYR A 94 2.40 -6.78 -23.15
C TYR A 94 3.17 -7.63 -24.17
N ASP A 95 3.06 -8.95 -24.12
CA ASP A 95 3.68 -9.92 -25.04
C ASP A 95 2.75 -10.35 -26.19
N GLY A 96 1.55 -9.76 -26.28
CA GLY A 96 0.55 -10.07 -27.30
C GLY A 96 0.48 -9.03 -28.43
N ILE A 97 -0.59 -9.11 -29.22
CA ILE A 97 -0.87 -8.15 -30.30
C ILE A 97 -1.43 -6.81 -29.80
N SER A 98 -1.82 -6.72 -28.53
CA SER A 98 -2.39 -5.54 -27.89
C SER A 98 -2.24 -5.62 -26.37
N THR A 99 -2.16 -4.47 -25.71
CA THR A 99 -2.23 -4.33 -24.24
C THR A 99 -3.65 -4.07 -23.73
N PHE A 100 -4.65 -4.04 -24.62
CA PHE A 100 -6.05 -3.90 -24.22
C PHE A 100 -6.52 -5.17 -23.49
N PRO A 101 -7.09 -5.06 -22.28
CA PRO A 101 -7.39 -6.22 -21.44
C PRO A 101 -8.76 -6.82 -21.79
N PHE A 102 -8.90 -7.42 -22.97
CA PHE A 102 -10.18 -7.93 -23.48
C PHE A 102 -10.94 -8.82 -22.48
N ALA A 103 -10.23 -9.63 -21.68
CA ALA A 103 -10.86 -10.55 -20.72
C ALA A 103 -11.60 -9.83 -19.58
N ILE A 104 -11.21 -8.59 -19.25
CA ILE A 104 -11.92 -7.76 -18.25
C ILE A 104 -13.34 -7.44 -18.72
N PHE A 105 -13.54 -7.27 -20.04
CA PHE A 105 -14.81 -6.83 -20.63
C PHE A 105 -15.64 -7.96 -21.26
N ASP A 106 -15.00 -9.09 -21.60
CA ASP A 106 -15.64 -10.26 -22.23
C ASP A 106 -15.73 -11.49 -21.28
N GLY A 107 -15.35 -11.32 -20.02
CA GLY A 107 -15.41 -12.36 -18.99
C GLY A 107 -14.06 -13.05 -18.70
N MET A 108 -13.80 -13.28 -17.41
CA MET A 108 -12.57 -13.84 -16.85
C MET A 108 -12.52 -15.38 -16.93
N GLY A 109 -12.69 -15.92 -18.13
CA GLY A 109 -12.59 -17.37 -18.37
C GLY A 109 -11.15 -17.88 -18.47
N GLU A 110 -10.96 -19.18 -18.25
CA GLU A 110 -9.69 -19.87 -18.52
C GLU A 110 -9.23 -19.64 -19.98
N GLY A 111 -7.92 -19.50 -20.19
CA GLY A 111 -7.32 -19.29 -21.51
C GLY A 111 -7.37 -17.84 -22.03
N ARG A 112 -7.82 -16.88 -21.23
CA ARG A 112 -7.91 -15.46 -21.61
C ARG A 112 -7.04 -14.54 -20.73
N PRO A 113 -5.69 -14.69 -20.74
CA PRO A 113 -4.83 -13.88 -19.90
C PRO A 113 -4.76 -12.43 -20.41
N SER A 114 -5.28 -11.50 -19.61
CA SER A 114 -5.09 -10.04 -19.77
C SER A 114 -4.01 -9.47 -18.84
N MET A 115 -3.44 -10.32 -17.99
CA MET A 115 -2.34 -10.00 -17.08
C MET A 115 -1.01 -10.57 -17.60
N PRO A 116 0.13 -9.96 -17.24
CA PRO A 116 1.45 -10.56 -17.43
C PRO A 116 1.61 -11.89 -16.67
N THR A 117 2.67 -12.63 -17.00
CA THR A 117 3.07 -13.85 -16.27
C THR A 117 4.15 -13.60 -15.22
N GLU A 118 4.82 -12.45 -15.28
CA GLU A 118 5.86 -12.05 -14.32
C GLU A 118 5.36 -10.90 -13.45
N PHE A 119 5.54 -11.05 -12.13
CA PHE A 119 5.22 -10.04 -11.15
C PHE A 119 6.41 -9.89 -10.21
N ARG A 120 6.85 -8.65 -10.02
CA ARG A 120 7.98 -8.34 -9.14
C ARG A 120 7.48 -7.58 -7.93
N ASP A 121 8.07 -7.91 -6.80
CA ASP A 121 7.89 -7.15 -5.56
C ASP A 121 8.40 -5.72 -5.75
N THR A 122 7.73 -4.78 -5.09
CA THR A 122 8.18 -3.39 -4.97
C THR A 122 8.82 -3.23 -3.59
N ILE A 123 10.08 -2.79 -3.55
CA ILE A 123 10.86 -2.66 -2.32
C ILE A 123 11.31 -1.22 -2.15
N ILE A 124 11.03 -0.62 -1.00
CA ILE A 124 11.37 0.77 -0.67
C ILE A 124 12.07 0.82 0.68
N GLY A 125 13.26 1.43 0.71
CA GLY A 125 14.04 1.63 1.93
C GLY A 125 14.87 0.43 2.35
#